data_AF-A0A8B9GVX7-F1
#
_entry.id   AF-A0A8B9GVX7-F1
#
_cell.length_a   1.000
_cell.length_b   1.000
_cell.length_c   1.000
_cell.angle_alpha   90.00
_cell.angle_beta   90.00
_cell.angle_gamma   90.00
#
_symmetry.space_group_name_H-M   'P 1'
#
loop_
_entity.id
_entity.type
_entity.pdbx_description
1 polymer ?
#
loop_
_entity_poly.entity_id
_entity_poly.type
_entity_poly.pdbx_seq_one_letter_code
_entity_poly.pdbx_strand_id
1 'polypeptide(L)'
;MAEHVGIFGGRIPAEVETLSKDLKDLDKELFRKILKVVVSAVEGKDCGEAMVEIGESGSLSEEKLSRIVSGLFKLLREALRFPGSSVKQEGFKEDLRELRISEEFIADFASVVFGNRRSALDAAVTQRGPRLPSLMEFRWRVDVAISTSSLARALQPSVLMQLKLSDGNIHRFEVPVSKFQELRYNVALILKEMNDLEKRSILKIQG
;
A
#
# COMPACT_ATOMS: atom_id res chain seq x y z
N MET A 1 -23.79 11.77 -8.09
CA MET A 1 -22.52 12.43 -7.74
C MET A 1 -21.67 11.37 -7.07
N ALA A 2 -20.56 10.95 -7.68
CA ALA A 2 -19.71 9.94 -7.07
C ALA A 2 -18.99 10.59 -5.89
N GLU A 3 -19.17 10.05 -4.68
CA GLU A 3 -18.40 10.47 -3.51
C GLU A 3 -16.91 10.27 -3.82
N HIS A 4 -16.16 11.37 -3.82
CA HIS A 4 -14.71 11.36 -3.88
C HIS A 4 -14.21 10.63 -2.64
N VAL A 5 -13.59 9.45 -2.82
CA VAL A 5 -12.93 8.76 -1.70
C VAL A 5 -11.56 9.41 -1.57
N GLY A 6 -11.48 10.43 -0.71
CA GLY A 6 -10.23 11.15 -0.47
C GLY A 6 -9.12 10.24 0.07
N ILE A 7 -7.87 10.67 -0.12
CA ILE A 7 -6.67 9.91 0.25
C ILE A 7 -6.61 9.51 1.75
N PHE A 8 -7.32 10.22 2.63
CA PHE A 8 -7.34 9.92 4.07
C PHE A 8 -8.50 9.01 4.50
N GLY A 9 -9.31 8.53 3.56
CA GLY A 9 -10.52 7.75 3.87
C GLY A 9 -11.47 8.56 4.74
N GLY A 10 -11.84 8.05 5.93
CA GLY A 10 -12.81 8.69 6.82
C GLY A 10 -12.26 9.70 7.83
N ARG A 11 -10.94 9.78 8.05
CA ARG A 11 -10.35 10.71 9.04
C ARG A 11 -8.96 11.16 8.63
N ILE A 12 -8.76 12.48 8.63
CA ILE A 12 -7.45 13.10 8.38
C ILE A 12 -6.56 12.92 9.62
N PRO A 13 -5.31 12.45 9.49
CA PRO A 13 -4.36 12.38 10.60
C PRO A 13 -4.06 13.77 11.18
N ALA A 14 -3.91 13.87 12.51
CA ALA A 14 -3.67 15.14 13.19
C ALA A 14 -2.40 15.85 12.70
N GLU A 15 -1.38 15.08 12.34
CA GLU A 15 -0.11 15.58 11.81
C GLU A 15 -0.31 16.29 10.47
N VAL A 16 -1.21 15.78 9.62
CA VAL A 16 -1.56 16.38 8.33
C VAL A 16 -2.43 17.62 8.51
N GLU A 17 -3.32 17.62 9.50
CA GLU A 17 -4.08 18.83 9.85
C GLU A 17 -3.16 19.97 10.31
N THR A 18 -2.18 19.68 11.17
CA THR A 18 -1.20 20.68 11.63
C THR A 18 -0.27 21.14 10.52
N LEU A 19 0.08 20.25 9.58
CA LEU A 19 0.95 20.56 8.44
C LEU A 19 0.42 21.75 7.64
N SER A 20 -0.88 21.79 7.35
CA SER A 20 -1.49 22.88 6.58
C SER A 20 -1.26 24.27 7.20
N LYS A 21 -1.16 24.35 8.54
CA LYS A 21 -0.88 25.59 9.26
C LYS A 21 0.61 25.92 9.22
N ASP A 22 1.46 24.92 9.46
CA ASP A 22 2.91 25.10 9.50
C ASP A 22 3.52 25.44 8.12
N LEU A 23 2.85 25.06 7.02
CA LEU A 23 3.28 25.35 5.63
C LEU A 23 3.02 26.79 5.17
N LYS A 24 2.12 27.55 5.82
CA LYS A 24 1.73 28.90 5.34
C LYS A 24 2.88 29.91 5.33
N ASP A 25 3.78 29.78 6.31
CA ASP A 25 4.91 30.69 6.49
C ASP A 25 6.23 30.06 6.02
N LEU A 26 6.16 28.96 5.26
CA LEU A 26 7.32 28.20 4.85
C LEU A 26 7.79 28.62 3.47
N ASP A 27 9.07 28.94 3.33
CA ASP A 27 9.68 29.20 2.03
C ASP A 27 9.68 27.95 1.14
N LYS A 28 9.53 28.17 -0.17
CA LYS A 28 9.43 27.10 -1.16
C LYS A 28 10.72 26.30 -1.34
N GLU A 29 11.88 26.93 -1.25
CA GLU A 29 13.16 26.22 -1.35
C GLU A 29 13.37 25.34 -0.12
N LEU A 30 13.03 25.86 1.06
CA LEU A 30 13.10 25.10 2.31
C LEU A 30 12.12 23.93 2.30
N PHE A 31 10.88 24.14 1.85
CA PHE A 31 9.90 23.07 1.65
C PHE A 31 10.45 21.95 0.76
N ARG A 32 11.04 22.30 -0.40
CA ARG A 32 11.60 21.31 -1.34
C ARG A 32 12.77 20.54 -0.75
N LYS A 33 13.63 21.20 0.03
CA LYS A 33 14.72 20.53 0.77
C LYS A 33 14.15 19.52 1.75
N ILE A 34 13.18 19.92 2.58
CA ILE A 34 12.53 19.03 3.55
C ILE A 34 11.82 17.88 2.83
N LEU A 35 11.05 18.15 1.77
CA LEU A 35 10.36 17.14 0.98
C LEU A 35 11.34 16.11 0.41
N LYS A 36 12.50 16.54 -0.09
CA LYS A 36 13.54 15.63 -0.60
C LYS A 36 14.09 14.71 0.49
N VAL A 37 14.27 15.22 1.70
CA VAL A 37 14.69 14.43 2.86
C VAL A 37 13.62 13.42 3.24
N VAL A 38 12.35 13.84 3.32
CA VAL A 38 11.22 12.95 3.61
C VAL A 38 11.08 11.84 2.55
N VAL A 39 11.20 12.17 1.27
CA VAL A 39 11.19 11.18 0.18
C VAL A 39 12.32 10.16 0.35
N SER A 40 13.52 10.62 0.70
CA SER A 40 14.67 9.74 0.96
C SER A 40 14.44 8.86 2.19
N ALA A 41 13.78 9.36 3.23
CA ALA A 41 13.38 8.59 4.40
C ALA A 41 12.31 7.54 4.07
N VAL A 42 11.34 7.85 3.20
CA VAL A 42 10.33 6.88 2.72
C VAL A 42 10.98 5.79 1.83
N GLU A 43 11.96 6.17 1.00
CA GLU A 43 12.83 5.21 0.28
C GLU A 43 13.71 4.40 1.24
N GLY A 44 13.83 4.85 2.49
CA GLY A 44 14.49 4.13 3.55
C GLY A 44 15.99 4.37 3.67
N LYS A 45 16.47 5.49 3.12
CA LYS A 45 17.85 5.96 3.23
C LYS A 45 18.05 6.65 4.57
N ASP A 46 19.30 6.65 5.06
CA ASP A 46 19.68 7.47 6.21
C ASP A 46 19.56 8.95 5.83
N CYS A 47 18.92 9.70 6.72
CA CYS A 47 18.60 11.11 6.54
C CYS A 47 19.10 11.96 7.72
N GLY A 48 19.85 11.39 8.66
CA GLY A 48 20.31 12.08 9.87
C GLY A 48 21.10 13.35 9.56
N GLU A 49 22.13 13.25 8.72
CA GLU A 49 22.99 14.39 8.35
C GLU A 49 22.20 15.50 7.64
N ALA A 50 21.33 15.14 6.69
CA ALA A 50 20.51 16.12 5.96
C ALA A 50 19.48 16.82 6.86
N MET A 51 18.99 16.14 7.90
CA MET A 51 18.10 16.73 8.90
C MET A 51 18.85 17.71 9.81
N VAL A 52 20.08 17.37 10.21
CA VAL A 52 20.95 18.26 10.99
C VAL A 52 21.29 19.52 10.19
N GLU A 53 21.68 19.39 8.91
CA GLU A 53 21.99 20.54 8.04
C GLU A 53 20.81 21.51 7.91
N ILE A 54 19.57 20.98 7.80
CA ILE A 54 18.37 21.82 7.76
C ILE A 54 18.13 22.50 9.12
N GLY A 55 18.33 21.80 10.23
CA GLY A 55 18.18 22.39 11.57
C GLY A 55 19.20 23.49 11.86
N GLU A 56 20.46 23.28 11.46
CA GLU A 56 21.56 24.23 11.67
C GLU A 56 21.44 25.49 10.79
N SER A 57 20.70 25.42 9.68
CA SER A 57 20.42 26.57 8.83
C SER A 57 19.60 27.69 9.51
N GLY A 58 19.11 27.47 10.74
CA GLY A 58 18.50 28.48 11.61
C GLY A 58 17.14 29.02 11.13
N SER A 59 16.57 28.42 10.10
CA SER A 59 15.35 28.90 9.43
C SER A 59 14.05 28.49 10.15
N LEU A 60 14.08 27.45 10.98
CA LEU A 60 12.93 26.91 11.70
C LEU A 60 13.34 26.42 13.10
N SER A 61 12.42 26.48 14.06
CA SER A 61 12.62 25.77 15.33
C SER A 61 12.57 24.25 15.11
N GLU A 62 13.32 23.51 15.93
CA GLU A 62 13.36 22.03 15.87
C GLU A 62 11.97 21.40 15.98
N GLU A 63 11.12 21.93 16.87
CA GLU A 63 9.74 21.47 17.02
C GLU A 63 8.91 21.68 15.75
N LYS A 64 9.04 22.85 15.09
CA LYS A 64 8.32 23.15 13.85
C LYS A 64 8.81 22.26 12.71
N LEU A 65 10.13 22.05 12.61
CA LEU A 65 10.73 21.12 11.64
C LEU A 65 10.21 19.69 11.84
N SER A 66 10.18 19.20 13.08
CA SER A 66 9.67 17.87 13.41
C SER A 66 8.20 17.71 13.04
N ARG A 67 7.35 18.72 13.31
CA ARG A 67 5.93 18.70 12.93
C ARG A 67 5.75 18.64 11.41
N ILE A 68 6.49 19.48 10.67
CA ILE A 68 6.44 19.50 9.20
C ILE A 68 6.88 18.14 8.65
N VAL A 69 8.02 17.62 9.09
CA VAL A 69 8.56 16.32 8.62
C VAL A 69 7.59 15.19 8.90
N SER A 70 7.01 15.14 10.11
CA SER A 70 5.99 14.14 10.47
C SER A 70 4.75 14.23 9.58
N GLY A 71 4.22 15.44 9.38
CA GLY A 71 3.06 15.68 8.52
C GLY A 71 3.32 15.29 7.06
N LEU A 72 4.47 15.68 6.50
CA LEU A 72 4.87 15.32 5.14
C LEU A 72 5.04 13.82 4.96
N PHE A 73 5.72 13.18 5.91
CA PHE A 73 5.93 11.73 5.89
C PHE A 73 4.60 10.99 5.95
N LYS A 74 3.69 11.42 6.84
CA LYS A 74 2.36 10.83 6.98
C LYS A 74 1.52 11.01 5.72
N LEU A 75 1.47 12.22 5.16
CA LEU A 75 0.75 12.53 3.93
C LEU A 75 1.25 11.68 2.76
N LEU A 76 2.56 11.62 2.54
CA LEU A 76 3.15 10.80 1.49
C LEU A 76 2.84 9.32 1.70
N ARG A 77 2.90 8.80 2.93
CA ARG A 77 2.55 7.40 3.20
C ARG A 77 1.09 7.07 2.91
N GLU A 78 0.16 7.96 3.25
CA GLU A 78 -1.26 7.75 2.92
C GLU A 78 -1.49 7.83 1.40
N ALA A 79 -0.83 8.75 0.69
CA ALA A 79 -0.90 8.84 -0.76
C ALA A 79 -0.27 7.63 -1.48
N LEU A 80 0.81 7.07 -0.91
CA LEU A 80 1.50 5.89 -1.43
C LEU A 80 0.76 4.57 -1.10
N ARG A 81 -0.21 4.59 -0.18
CA ARG A 81 -0.99 3.40 0.18
C ARG A 81 -1.84 2.86 -0.96
N PHE A 82 -2.29 3.76 -1.85
CA PHE A 82 -3.08 3.39 -3.02
C PHE A 82 -2.17 3.08 -4.20
N PRO A 83 -2.47 2.05 -5.02
CA PRO A 83 -1.78 1.82 -6.28
C PRO A 83 -1.84 3.08 -7.17
N GLY A 84 -0.76 3.40 -7.88
CA GLY A 84 -0.68 4.61 -8.72
C GLY A 84 -1.75 4.73 -9.81
N SER A 85 -2.46 3.64 -10.13
CA SER A 85 -3.59 3.61 -11.07
C SER A 85 -4.94 3.92 -10.44
N SER A 86 -5.06 3.85 -9.11
CA SER A 86 -6.35 3.96 -8.39
C SER A 86 -6.74 5.39 -8.03
N VAL A 87 -5.75 6.28 -7.85
CA VAL A 87 -5.98 7.69 -7.50
C VAL A 87 -5.66 8.56 -8.71
N LYS A 88 -6.63 9.36 -9.17
CA LYS A 88 -6.38 10.36 -10.21
C LYS A 88 -5.54 11.49 -9.64
N GLN A 89 -4.58 11.99 -10.42
CA GLN A 89 -3.75 13.12 -10.02
C GLN A 89 -4.59 14.35 -9.67
N GLU A 90 -5.68 14.62 -10.39
CA GLU A 90 -6.55 15.77 -10.09
C GLU A 90 -7.33 15.60 -8.78
N GLY A 91 -7.87 14.41 -8.49
CA GLY A 91 -8.54 14.15 -7.20
C GLY A 91 -7.57 14.28 -6.01
N PHE A 92 -6.32 13.85 -6.18
CA PHE A 92 -5.28 14.09 -5.19
C PHE A 92 -5.00 15.58 -4.96
N LYS A 93 -4.95 16.39 -6.02
CA LYS A 93 -4.77 17.83 -5.89
C LYS A 93 -5.97 18.48 -5.20
N GLU A 94 -7.19 18.04 -5.51
CA GLU A 94 -8.41 18.50 -4.84
C GLU A 94 -8.38 18.22 -3.34
N ASP A 95 -8.01 17.00 -2.93
CA ASP A 95 -7.84 16.66 -1.50
C ASP A 95 -6.85 17.60 -0.79
N LEU A 96 -5.72 17.93 -1.45
CA LEU A 96 -4.73 18.86 -0.88
C LEU A 96 -5.23 20.30 -0.82
N ARG A 97 -6.07 20.73 -1.77
CA ARG A 97 -6.73 22.05 -1.75
C ARG A 97 -7.76 22.14 -0.62
N GLU A 98 -8.50 21.07 -0.36
CA GLU A 98 -9.43 20.98 0.77
C GLU A 98 -8.70 21.09 2.12
N LEU A 99 -7.48 20.56 2.20
CA LEU A 99 -6.57 20.76 3.33
C LEU A 99 -5.95 22.16 3.41
N ARG A 100 -6.30 23.08 2.50
CA ARG A 100 -5.78 24.46 2.42
C ARG A 100 -4.26 24.53 2.22
N ILE A 101 -3.68 23.57 1.48
CA ILE A 101 -2.28 23.61 1.07
C ILE A 101 -2.15 24.50 -0.17
N SER A 102 -1.10 25.33 -0.23
CA SER A 102 -0.82 26.22 -1.37
C SER A 102 -0.53 25.43 -2.65
N GLU A 103 -1.03 25.90 -3.81
CA GLU A 103 -0.90 25.21 -5.11
C GLU A 103 0.58 24.97 -5.49
N GLU A 104 1.48 25.83 -5.02
CA GLU A 104 2.92 25.68 -5.25
C GLU A 104 3.51 24.42 -4.61
N PHE A 105 3.00 24.00 -3.46
CA PHE A 105 3.40 22.78 -2.76
C PHE A 105 2.67 21.56 -3.33
N ILE A 106 1.41 21.74 -3.75
CA ILE A 106 0.60 20.68 -4.38
C ILE A 106 1.29 20.12 -5.62
N ALA A 107 1.85 20.98 -6.46
CA ALA A 107 2.59 20.56 -7.65
C ALA A 107 3.80 19.68 -7.30
N ASP A 108 4.56 20.08 -6.27
CA ASP A 108 5.73 19.33 -5.80
C ASP A 108 5.30 17.97 -5.21
N PHE A 109 4.23 17.89 -4.42
CA PHE A 109 3.67 16.60 -3.96
C PHE A 109 3.23 15.70 -5.11
N ALA A 110 2.48 16.24 -6.07
CA ALA A 110 1.98 15.48 -7.19
C ALA A 110 3.13 14.91 -8.04
N SER A 111 4.23 15.67 -8.18
CA SER A 111 5.44 15.19 -8.88
C SER A 111 6.11 14.00 -8.17
N VAL A 112 6.03 13.93 -6.84
CA VAL A 112 6.58 12.81 -6.06
C VAL A 112 5.66 11.59 -6.14
N VAL A 113 4.35 11.79 -5.96
CA VAL A 113 3.36 10.70 -5.88
C VAL A 113 3.08 10.07 -7.25
N PHE A 114 3.12 10.85 -8.33
CA PHE A 114 2.80 10.38 -9.70
C PHE A 114 3.99 10.42 -10.66
N GLY A 115 5.16 10.86 -10.23
CA GLY A 115 6.34 10.95 -11.09
C GLY A 115 7.23 9.70 -11.07
N ASN A 116 8.42 9.85 -11.64
CA ASN A 116 9.37 8.74 -11.89
C ASN A 116 9.86 8.02 -10.62
N ARG A 117 9.76 8.68 -9.45
CA ARG A 117 10.19 8.09 -8.16
C ARG A 117 9.17 7.13 -7.56
N ARG A 118 7.94 7.08 -8.09
CA ARG A 118 6.85 6.29 -7.52
C ARG A 118 7.18 4.80 -7.42
N SER A 119 7.81 4.23 -8.44
CA SER A 119 8.21 2.81 -8.44
C SER A 119 9.21 2.46 -7.34
N ALA A 120 10.19 3.33 -7.09
CA ALA A 120 11.17 3.15 -6.02
C ALA A 120 10.51 3.27 -4.63
N LEU A 121 9.58 4.21 -4.47
CA LEU A 121 8.80 4.38 -3.25
C LEU A 121 7.90 3.17 -2.97
N ASP A 122 7.19 2.66 -3.98
CA ASP A 122 6.36 1.46 -3.85
C ASP A 122 7.19 0.22 -3.49
N ALA A 123 8.39 0.07 -4.06
CA ALA A 123 9.31 -0.99 -3.72
C ALA A 123 9.79 -0.90 -2.26
N ALA A 124 10.12 0.30 -1.78
CA ALA A 124 10.55 0.52 -0.40
C ALA A 124 9.42 0.26 0.61
N VAL A 125 8.22 0.76 0.34
CA VAL A 125 7.01 0.49 1.16
C VAL A 125 6.70 -1.00 1.15
N THR A 126 6.87 -1.66 0.00
CA THR A 126 6.69 -3.10 -0.15
C THR A 126 7.64 -3.88 0.75
N GLN A 127 8.92 -3.53 0.79
CA GLN A 127 9.91 -4.30 1.55
C GLN A 127 9.82 -4.09 3.07
N ARG A 128 9.30 -2.94 3.53
CA ARG A 128 9.37 -2.52 4.95
C ARG A 128 8.04 -2.54 5.71
N GLY A 129 6.91 -2.72 5.01
CA GLY A 129 5.60 -2.75 5.66
C GLY A 129 5.34 -4.05 6.44
N PRO A 130 4.52 -4.02 7.50
CA PRO A 130 4.00 -5.25 8.11
C PRO A 130 3.18 -6.01 7.07
N ARG A 131 3.48 -7.30 6.89
CA ARG A 131 2.84 -8.16 5.90
C ARG A 131 2.30 -9.41 6.55
N LEU A 132 1.15 -9.84 6.06
CA LEU A 132 0.72 -11.21 6.27
C LEU A 132 1.64 -12.14 5.47
N PRO A 133 1.93 -13.35 5.98
CA PRO A 133 2.67 -14.35 5.22
C PRO A 133 2.03 -14.58 3.85
N SER A 134 2.82 -14.48 2.79
CA SER A 134 2.36 -14.75 1.43
C SER A 134 2.64 -16.19 1.02
N LEU A 135 1.85 -16.71 0.09
CA LEU A 135 2.09 -18.04 -0.50
C LEU A 135 3.29 -17.98 -1.44
N MET A 136 4.36 -18.71 -1.12
CA MET A 136 5.57 -18.81 -1.95
C MET A 136 5.55 -20.00 -2.88
N GLU A 137 5.08 -21.16 -2.40
CA GLU A 137 5.04 -22.39 -3.18
C GLU A 137 3.79 -23.19 -2.85
N PHE A 138 3.17 -23.75 -3.89
CA PHE A 138 2.03 -24.64 -3.77
C PHE A 138 2.29 -25.94 -4.52
N ARG A 139 2.29 -27.06 -3.80
CA ARG A 139 2.43 -28.40 -4.38
C ARG A 139 1.21 -29.23 -4.01
N TRP A 140 0.77 -30.07 -4.95
CA TRP A 140 -0.35 -30.98 -4.71
C TRP A 140 -0.11 -32.31 -5.41
N ARG A 141 -0.74 -33.35 -4.89
CA ARG A 141 -0.83 -34.65 -5.54
C ARG A 141 -2.18 -35.29 -5.23
N VAL A 142 -2.64 -36.18 -6.10
CA VAL A 142 -3.86 -36.97 -5.88
C VAL A 142 -3.42 -38.35 -5.42
N ASP A 143 -3.90 -38.73 -4.24
CA ASP A 143 -3.71 -40.07 -3.70
C ASP A 143 -4.99 -40.88 -3.95
N VAL A 144 -4.84 -42.09 -4.51
CA VAL A 144 -5.94 -43.03 -4.77
C VAL A 144 -5.66 -44.31 -4.01
N ALA A 145 -6.47 -44.62 -3.00
CA ALA A 145 -6.35 -45.85 -2.23
C ALA A 145 -6.98 -47.03 -3.00
N ILE A 146 -6.16 -47.97 -3.50
CA ILE A 146 -6.62 -49.19 -4.19
C ILE A 146 -6.87 -50.29 -3.15
N SER A 147 -8.15 -50.62 -2.89
CA SER A 147 -8.53 -51.76 -2.03
C SER A 147 -8.74 -53.02 -2.88
N THR A 148 -8.03 -54.10 -2.56
CA THR A 148 -8.12 -55.41 -3.25
C THR A 148 -9.03 -56.42 -2.54
N SER A 149 -9.71 -56.03 -1.46
CA SER A 149 -10.63 -56.91 -0.71
C SER A 149 -12.09 -56.52 -0.93
N SER A 150 -12.95 -57.54 -1.03
CA SER A 150 -14.37 -57.49 -1.43
C SER A 150 -15.30 -56.67 -0.52
N LEU A 151 -14.77 -56.03 0.54
CA LEU A 151 -15.51 -55.10 1.39
C LEU A 151 -15.30 -53.69 0.84
N ALA A 152 -16.34 -53.21 0.16
CA ALA A 152 -16.48 -51.96 -0.58
C ALA A 152 -16.14 -50.68 0.22
N ARG A 153 -14.89 -50.50 0.62
CA ARG A 153 -14.35 -49.16 0.87
C ARG A 153 -13.97 -48.59 -0.49
N ALA A 154 -14.93 -47.87 -1.07
CA ALA A 154 -14.83 -47.19 -2.34
C ALA A 154 -13.48 -46.46 -2.47
N LEU A 155 -12.86 -46.56 -3.65
CA LEU A 155 -11.73 -45.74 -4.10
C LEU A 155 -12.10 -44.26 -3.90
N GLN A 156 -11.85 -43.69 -2.72
CA GLN A 156 -12.06 -42.28 -2.47
C GLN A 156 -10.74 -41.57 -2.74
N PRO A 157 -10.61 -40.86 -3.88
CA PRO A 157 -9.44 -40.05 -4.13
C PRO A 157 -9.39 -38.92 -3.11
N SER A 158 -8.19 -38.61 -2.62
CA SER A 158 -7.94 -37.43 -1.80
C SER A 158 -6.80 -36.61 -2.39
N VAL A 159 -6.81 -35.31 -2.14
CA VAL A 159 -5.78 -34.39 -2.63
C VAL A 159 -4.88 -34.02 -1.46
N LEU A 160 -3.62 -34.40 -1.51
CA LEU A 160 -2.64 -33.96 -0.54
C LEU A 160 -2.03 -32.64 -1.01
N MET A 161 -2.22 -31.58 -0.22
CA MET A 161 -1.74 -30.24 -0.51
C MET A 161 -0.59 -29.85 0.41
N GLN A 162 0.35 -29.08 -0.13
CA GLN A 162 1.44 -28.46 0.61
C GLN A 162 1.60 -27.00 0.21
N LEU A 163 1.59 -26.12 1.20
CA LEU A 163 1.82 -24.68 1.07
C LEU A 163 3.13 -24.33 1.76
N LYS A 164 3.98 -23.57 1.08
CA LYS A 164 5.14 -22.91 1.69
C LYS A 164 4.85 -21.41 1.76
N LEU A 165 4.91 -20.85 2.95
CA LEU A 165 4.66 -19.44 3.22
C LEU A 165 5.97 -18.64 3.31
N SER A 166 5.88 -17.32 3.19
CA SER A 166 7.04 -16.40 3.22
C SER A 166 7.69 -16.26 4.60
N ASP A 167 6.98 -16.64 5.66
CA ASP A 167 7.50 -16.72 7.03
C ASP A 167 8.28 -18.02 7.29
N GLY A 168 8.43 -18.87 6.27
CA GLY A 168 9.10 -20.17 6.36
C GLY A 168 8.19 -21.32 6.79
N ASN A 169 6.94 -21.05 7.17
CA ASN A 169 6.01 -22.09 7.57
C ASN A 169 5.58 -22.96 6.39
N ILE A 170 5.47 -24.26 6.65
CA ILE A 170 5.01 -25.24 5.68
C ILE A 170 3.76 -25.91 6.23
N HIS A 171 2.64 -25.75 5.53
CA HIS A 171 1.40 -26.42 5.86
C HIS A 171 1.17 -27.57 4.90
N ARG A 172 0.96 -28.78 5.44
CA ARG A 172 0.60 -29.97 4.66
C ARG A 172 -0.69 -30.56 5.21
N PHE A 173 -1.68 -30.74 4.34
CA PHE A 173 -2.98 -31.26 4.74
C PHE A 173 -3.66 -32.00 3.60
N GLU A 174 -4.51 -32.96 3.97
CA GLU A 174 -5.31 -33.74 3.04
C GLU A 174 -6.68 -33.07 2.81
N VAL A 175 -7.09 -33.01 1.56
CA VAL A 175 -8.32 -32.35 1.12
C VAL A 175 -9.21 -33.38 0.42
N PRO A 176 -10.37 -33.74 0.99
CA PRO A 176 -11.38 -34.53 0.29
C PRO A 176 -11.88 -33.81 -0.97
N VAL A 177 -12.32 -34.56 -1.98
CA VAL A 177 -12.81 -33.99 -3.26
C VAL A 177 -13.90 -32.94 -3.07
N SER A 178 -14.83 -33.16 -2.14
CA SER A 178 -15.90 -32.20 -1.84
C SER A 178 -15.35 -30.84 -1.39
N LYS A 179 -14.38 -30.84 -0.47
CA LYS A 179 -13.70 -29.63 0.01
C LYS A 179 -12.80 -28.98 -1.04
N PHE A 180 -12.22 -29.78 -1.94
CA PHE A 180 -11.49 -29.25 -3.08
C PHE A 180 -12.39 -28.46 -4.03
N GLN A 181 -13.60 -28.96 -4.32
CA GLN A 181 -14.55 -28.25 -5.17
C GLN A 181 -15.06 -26.96 -4.53
N GLU A 182 -15.29 -26.97 -3.21
CA GLU A 182 -15.64 -25.78 -2.44
C GLU A 182 -14.52 -24.73 -2.51
N LEU A 183 -13.26 -25.14 -2.29
CA LEU A 183 -12.09 -24.26 -2.43
C LEU A 183 -12.00 -23.68 -3.84
N ARG A 184 -12.17 -24.50 -4.88
CA ARG A 184 -12.15 -24.05 -6.29
C ARG A 184 -13.20 -22.99 -6.56
N TYR A 185 -14.42 -23.20 -6.08
CA TYR A 185 -15.52 -22.24 -6.22
C TYR A 185 -15.21 -20.92 -5.49
N ASN A 186 -14.78 -20.99 -4.23
CA ASN A 186 -14.49 -19.80 -3.43
C ASN A 186 -13.33 -18.99 -4.02
N VAL A 187 -12.28 -19.64 -4.50
CA VAL A 187 -11.16 -18.95 -5.19
C VAL A 187 -11.65 -18.26 -6.47
N ALA A 188 -12.48 -18.94 -7.28
CA ALA A 188 -13.03 -18.33 -8.49
C ALA A 188 -13.95 -17.13 -8.17
N LEU A 189 -14.73 -17.21 -7.09
CA LEU A 189 -15.57 -16.11 -6.62
C LEU A 189 -14.74 -14.91 -6.19
N ILE A 190 -13.70 -15.12 -5.35
CA ILE A 190 -12.80 -14.05 -4.91
C ILE A 190 -12.09 -13.41 -6.11
N LEU A 191 -11.59 -14.20 -7.06
CA LEU A 191 -10.95 -13.67 -8.27
C LEU A 191 -11.91 -12.83 -9.11
N LYS A 192 -13.18 -13.26 -9.22
CA LYS A 192 -14.22 -12.48 -9.89
C LYS A 192 -14.47 -11.16 -9.16
N GLU A 193 -14.62 -11.19 -7.84
CA GLU A 193 -14.84 -9.99 -7.02
C GLU A 193 -13.65 -9.01 -7.11
N MET A 194 -12.42 -9.52 -7.07
CA MET A 194 -11.20 -8.72 -7.28
C MET A 194 -11.19 -8.05 -8.66
N ASN A 195 -11.51 -8.81 -9.72
CA ASN A 195 -11.59 -8.27 -11.08
C ASN A 195 -12.72 -7.23 -11.22
N ASP A 196 -13.87 -7.45 -10.57
CA ASP A 196 -14.96 -6.49 -10.57
C ASP A 196 -14.60 -5.21 -9.79
N LEU A 197 -13.85 -5.32 -8.69
CA LEU A 197 -13.29 -4.20 -7.94
C LEU A 197 -12.28 -3.41 -8.77
N GLU A 198 -11.34 -4.08 -9.44
CA GLU A 198 -10.39 -3.46 -10.36
C GLU A 198 -11.13 -2.74 -11.49
N LYS A 199 -12.10 -3.39 -12.14
CA LYS A 199 -12.92 -2.76 -13.19
C LYS A 199 -13.71 -1.57 -12.68
N ARG A 200 -14.30 -1.62 -11.48
CA ARG A 200 -14.98 -0.46 -10.89
C ARG A 200 -14.01 0.69 -10.59
N SER A 201 -12.78 0.37 -10.16
CA SER A 201 -11.73 1.37 -9.97
C SER A 201 -11.36 2.03 -11.30
N ILE A 202 -11.30 1.26 -12.40
CA ILE A 202 -11.03 1.73 -13.77
C ILE A 202 -12.23 2.48 -14.38
N LEU A 203 -13.47 2.06 -14.11
CA LEU A 203 -14.67 2.68 -14.66
C LEU A 203 -15.00 4.03 -14.00
N LYS A 204 -14.54 4.29 -12.77
CA LYS A 204 -14.50 5.65 -12.20
C LYS A 204 -13.45 6.55 -12.89
N ILE A 205 -12.61 6.02 -13.79
CA ILE A 205 -11.54 6.78 -14.46
C ILE A 205 -12.05 7.60 -15.65
N GLN A 206 -13.21 7.28 -16.23
CA GLN A 206 -13.74 7.96 -17.43
C GLN A 206 -14.96 8.88 -17.22
N GLY A 207 -15.33 9.18 -15.98
CA GLY A 207 -16.34 10.20 -15.65
C GLY A 207 -15.71 11.48 -15.13
#